data_AF-A0A3S4CKP9-F1
#
_entry.id   AF-A0A3S4CKP9-F1
#
_cell.length_a   1.000
_cell.length_b   1.000
_cell.length_c   1.000
_cell.angle_alpha   90.00
_cell.angle_beta   90.00
_cell.angle_gamma   90.00
#
_symmetry.space_group_name_H-M   'P 1'
#
loop_
_entity.id
_entity.type
_entity.pdbx_description
1 polymer ?
#
loop_
_entity_poly.entity_id
_entity_poly.type
_entity_poly.pdbx_seq_one_letter_code
_entity_poly.pdbx_strand_id
1 'polypeptide(L)'
;MMIDTQILSYAYKGRGIAVSSARISSVAAHEFLEVYDPNSTTRFRYYIKYQAGRHFGAPSISPANWKGGAVQRLVLDFGADYPQLIEFNSRATAAIINDRNVPAFGHILSSLEKPLQKKLRPRFAYLCEHIRECVPLVPQTAEIGIQLLWDFVQHNNVKANFRNSVNDMMILATAISGGENLLTDDSLLARFAAAQQHAPLREVGDGLIAIDFERKEGVRKRLSSESKGYINRGWRIAVDTQRRALP
;
A
#
# COMPACT_ATOMS: atom_id res chain seq x y z
N MET A 1 12.37 -7.95 5.02
CA MET A 1 11.30 -7.73 6.03
C MET A 1 10.47 -6.55 5.55
N MET A 2 9.18 -6.79 5.39
CA MET A 2 8.16 -5.79 5.15
C MET A 2 7.72 -5.20 6.50
N ILE A 3 7.43 -3.91 6.55
CA ILE A 3 6.80 -3.26 7.71
C ILE A 3 5.46 -2.67 7.30
N ASP A 4 4.48 -2.69 8.21
CA ASP A 4 3.22 -1.99 8.01
C ASP A 4 3.33 -0.48 8.27
N THR A 5 2.23 0.22 8.04
CA THR A 5 2.12 1.68 8.22
C THR A 5 2.29 2.11 9.67
N GLN A 6 1.83 1.32 10.65
CA GLN A 6 1.94 1.64 12.07
C GLN A 6 3.39 1.60 12.51
N ILE A 7 4.12 0.53 12.16
CA ILE A 7 5.54 0.36 12.44
C ILE A 7 6.35 1.48 11.78
N LEU A 8 6.08 1.78 10.52
CA LEU A 8 6.69 2.91 9.81
C LEU A 8 6.44 4.24 10.55
N SER A 9 5.20 4.46 11.02
CA SER A 9 4.83 5.67 11.74
C SER A 9 5.52 5.77 13.11
N TYR A 10 5.71 4.66 13.81
CA TYR A 10 6.44 4.61 15.07
C TYR A 10 7.93 4.88 14.87
N ALA A 11 8.54 4.27 13.86
CA ALA A 11 9.93 4.52 13.50
C ALA A 11 10.17 6.00 13.16
N TYR A 12 9.28 6.61 12.35
CA TYR A 12 9.33 8.04 12.03
C TYR A 12 9.19 8.95 13.26
N LYS A 13 8.39 8.53 14.25
CA LYS A 13 8.21 9.25 15.52
C LYS A 13 9.33 9.01 16.53
N GLY A 14 10.36 8.23 16.18
CA GLY A 14 11.54 8.00 17.01
C GLY A 14 11.40 6.89 18.05
N ARG A 15 10.49 5.92 17.90
CA ARG A 15 10.32 4.78 18.83
C ARG A 15 11.46 3.74 18.81
N GLY A 16 12.68 4.09 18.39
CA GLY A 16 13.83 3.18 18.41
C GLY A 16 13.74 1.94 17.50
N ILE A 17 12.71 1.86 16.64
CA ILE A 17 12.52 0.74 15.72
C ILE A 17 13.48 0.90 14.54
N ALA A 18 14.40 -0.05 14.37
CA ALA A 18 15.34 -0.06 13.26
C ALA A 18 14.64 -0.46 11.95
N VAL A 19 14.53 0.47 11.00
CA VAL A 19 13.87 0.26 9.70
C VAL A 19 14.78 0.44 8.49
N SER A 20 16.10 0.63 8.68
CA SER A 20 17.06 0.97 7.61
C SER A 20 17.13 -0.03 6.45
N SER A 21 16.76 -1.29 6.69
CA SER A 21 16.70 -2.35 5.67
C SER A 21 15.27 -2.79 5.33
N ALA A 22 14.26 -2.12 5.90
CA ALA A 22 12.87 -2.46 5.74
C ALA A 22 12.36 -2.12 4.33
N ARG A 23 11.40 -2.93 3.87
CA ARG A 23 10.60 -2.65 2.68
C ARG A 23 9.19 -2.24 3.12
N ILE A 24 8.52 -1.44 2.30
CA ILE A 24 7.11 -1.06 2.51
C ILE A 24 6.31 -1.32 1.24
N SER A 25 5.02 -1.58 1.35
CA SER A 25 4.14 -1.57 0.18
C SER A 25 3.83 -0.13 -0.24
N SER A 26 3.41 0.07 -1.49
CA SER A 26 2.90 1.37 -1.95
C SER A 26 1.63 1.79 -1.19
N VAL A 27 0.87 0.83 -0.65
CA VAL A 27 -0.31 1.11 0.18
C VAL A 27 0.12 1.73 1.50
N ALA A 28 1.14 1.17 2.16
CA ALA A 28 1.70 1.75 3.38
C ALA A 28 2.29 3.15 3.11
N ALA A 29 2.95 3.32 1.97
CA ALA A 29 3.42 4.63 1.53
C ALA A 29 2.27 5.63 1.32
N HIS A 30 1.16 5.23 0.70
CA HIS A 30 -0.01 6.09 0.51
C HIS A 30 -0.64 6.52 1.84
N GLU A 31 -0.76 5.62 2.81
CA GLU A 31 -1.26 5.97 4.14
C GLU A 31 -0.31 6.92 4.86
N PHE A 32 0.98 6.59 4.89
CA PHE A 32 2.00 7.39 5.57
C PHE A 32 2.15 8.79 4.96
N LEU A 33 2.00 8.92 3.64
CA LEU A 33 2.04 10.19 2.93
C LEU A 33 0.65 10.87 2.82
N GLU A 34 -0.37 10.34 3.49
CA GLU A 34 -1.74 10.89 3.53
C GLU A 34 -2.30 11.18 2.14
N VAL A 35 -2.09 10.24 1.22
CA VAL A 35 -2.55 10.39 -0.17
C VAL A 35 -4.08 10.25 -0.24
N TYR A 36 -4.68 9.39 0.59
CA TYR A 36 -6.12 9.19 0.64
C TYR A 36 -6.86 10.41 1.22
N ASP A 37 -8.01 10.73 0.63
CA ASP A 37 -8.96 11.69 1.19
C ASP A 37 -9.76 10.99 2.30
N PRO A 38 -9.74 11.45 3.56
CA PRO A 38 -10.47 10.81 4.66
C PRO A 38 -11.98 10.83 4.45
N ASN A 39 -12.49 11.74 3.61
CA ASN A 39 -13.91 11.91 3.35
C ASN A 39 -14.36 11.16 2.08
N SER A 40 -13.49 10.37 1.46
CA SER A 40 -13.81 9.67 0.22
C SER A 40 -13.09 8.34 0.08
N THR A 41 -13.82 7.34 -0.41
CA THR A 41 -13.27 6.03 -0.73
C THR A 41 -12.57 5.96 -2.10
N THR A 42 -12.81 6.95 -2.96
CA THR A 42 -12.37 6.96 -4.37
C THR A 42 -11.59 8.21 -4.78
N ARG A 43 -11.55 9.24 -3.91
CA ARG A 43 -10.77 10.46 -4.11
C ARG A 43 -9.48 10.43 -3.30
N PHE A 44 -8.52 11.22 -3.77
CA PHE A 44 -7.20 11.38 -3.19
C PHE A 44 -6.93 12.87 -2.99
N ARG A 45 -6.12 13.19 -1.98
CA ARG A 45 -5.69 14.57 -1.70
C ARG A 45 -4.81 15.11 -2.82
N TYR A 46 -3.98 14.25 -3.40
CA TYR A 46 -3.09 14.56 -4.51
C TYR A 46 -2.70 13.30 -5.26
N TYR A 47 -2.07 13.46 -6.43
CA TYR A 47 -1.65 12.36 -7.28
C TYR A 47 -0.14 12.37 -7.49
N ILE A 48 0.51 11.24 -7.21
CA ILE A 48 1.91 11.02 -7.56
C ILE A 48 1.97 10.54 -9.01
N LYS A 49 2.53 11.37 -9.90
CA LYS A 49 2.77 11.04 -11.31
C LYS A 49 4.26 11.10 -11.56
N TYR A 50 4.90 9.94 -11.63
CA TYR A 50 6.34 9.80 -11.75
C TYR A 50 6.67 8.61 -12.64
N GLN A 51 7.68 8.77 -13.49
CA GLN A 51 8.23 7.73 -14.35
C GLN A 51 9.70 7.56 -14.03
N ALA A 52 10.10 6.35 -13.64
CA ALA A 52 11.48 6.04 -13.27
C ALA A 52 12.46 6.40 -14.41
N GLY A 53 13.63 6.90 -14.05
CA GLY A 53 14.72 7.20 -15.00
C GLY A 53 14.54 8.45 -15.87
N ARG A 54 13.40 9.16 -15.81
CA ARG A 54 13.28 10.51 -16.38
C ARG A 54 13.78 11.55 -15.38
N HIS A 55 15.09 11.56 -15.16
CA HIS A 55 15.77 12.72 -14.61
C HIS A 55 15.77 13.80 -15.69
N PHE A 56 15.42 15.04 -15.37
CA PHE A 56 15.39 16.21 -16.26
C PHE A 56 14.19 16.33 -17.20
N GLY A 57 13.04 16.65 -16.63
CA GLY A 57 12.03 17.49 -17.28
C GLY A 57 11.47 18.43 -16.23
N ALA A 58 11.23 19.70 -16.59
CA ALA A 58 10.48 20.60 -15.72
C ALA A 58 9.20 19.86 -15.28
N PRO A 59 8.88 19.85 -13.98
CA PRO A 59 7.65 19.22 -13.51
C PRO A 59 6.53 19.80 -14.33
N SER A 60 5.74 18.95 -14.98
CA SER A 60 4.45 19.41 -15.50
C SER A 60 3.74 20.03 -14.30
N ILE A 61 3.51 21.35 -14.36
CA ILE A 61 2.78 22.14 -13.37
C ILE A 61 1.31 21.75 -13.49
N SER A 62 1.04 20.49 -13.24
CA SER A 62 -0.26 19.89 -13.29
C SER A 62 -0.75 19.91 -11.84
N PRO A 63 -1.58 20.88 -11.45
CA PRO A 63 -2.11 20.98 -10.09
C PRO A 63 -2.75 19.66 -9.61
N ALA A 64 -2.94 19.48 -8.31
CA ALA A 64 -3.55 18.27 -7.74
C ALA A 64 -4.92 17.89 -8.34
N ASN A 65 -5.61 18.83 -9.00
CA ASN A 65 -6.85 18.63 -9.74
C ASN A 65 -6.65 18.23 -11.22
N TRP A 66 -5.41 18.11 -11.71
CA TRP A 66 -5.11 17.72 -13.08
C TRP A 66 -5.35 16.22 -13.26
N LYS A 67 -6.51 15.88 -13.81
CA LYS A 67 -6.89 14.49 -14.12
C LYS A 67 -6.26 13.95 -15.42
N GLY A 68 -5.50 14.76 -16.17
CA GLY A 68 -4.87 14.34 -17.43
C GLY A 68 -3.58 13.53 -17.24
N GLY A 69 -3.31 12.60 -18.17
CA GLY A 69 -2.14 11.71 -18.17
C GLY A 69 -2.48 10.28 -17.72
N ALA A 70 -1.71 9.29 -18.16
CA ALA A 70 -1.95 7.89 -17.83
C ALA A 70 -1.80 7.65 -16.32
N VAL A 71 -2.92 7.51 -15.63
CA VAL A 71 -2.97 7.10 -14.21
C VAL A 71 -3.33 5.62 -14.20
N GLN A 72 -2.50 4.80 -13.55
CA GLN A 72 -2.86 3.41 -13.30
C GLN A 72 -3.79 3.39 -12.10
N ARG A 73 -4.98 2.82 -12.27
CA ARG A 73 -5.94 2.63 -11.19
C ARG A 73 -6.16 1.14 -11.00
N LEU A 74 -6.20 0.72 -9.75
CA LEU A 74 -6.69 -0.56 -9.34
C LEU A 74 -7.99 -0.32 -8.58
N VAL A 75 -9.08 -0.74 -9.18
CA VAL A 75 -10.41 -0.64 -8.61
C VAL A 75 -10.69 -1.92 -7.83
N LEU A 76 -10.91 -1.77 -6.54
CA LEU A 76 -11.35 -2.82 -5.63
C LEU A 76 -12.85 -2.65 -5.43
N ASP A 77 -13.64 -3.50 -6.06
CA ASP A 77 -15.10 -3.45 -6.00
C ASP A 77 -15.59 -4.63 -5.16
N PHE A 78 -16.39 -4.31 -4.14
CA PHE A 78 -16.90 -5.25 -3.15
C PHE A 78 -18.41 -5.47 -3.30
N GLY A 79 -18.98 -5.11 -4.46
CA GLY A 79 -20.40 -5.27 -4.75
C GLY A 79 -21.27 -4.44 -3.81
N ALA A 80 -22.29 -5.09 -3.23
CA ALA A 80 -23.21 -4.45 -2.28
C ALA A 80 -22.73 -4.51 -0.82
N ASP A 81 -21.67 -5.28 -0.54
CA ASP A 81 -21.25 -5.55 0.85
C ASP A 81 -20.51 -4.35 1.45
N TYR A 82 -19.69 -3.67 0.64
CA TYR A 82 -18.83 -2.58 1.06
C TYR A 82 -18.62 -1.56 -0.06
N PRO A 83 -18.26 -0.30 0.28
CA PRO A 83 -18.00 0.72 -0.73
C PRO A 83 -16.77 0.37 -1.56
N GLN A 84 -16.84 0.63 -2.86
CA GLN A 84 -15.70 0.53 -3.77
C GLN A 84 -14.53 1.39 -3.28
N LEU A 85 -13.33 0.82 -3.32
CA LEU A 85 -12.07 1.51 -3.07
C LEU A 85 -11.23 1.59 -4.35
N ILE A 86 -10.35 2.59 -4.40
CA ILE A 86 -9.41 2.76 -5.51
C ILE A 86 -8.01 2.89 -4.91
N GLU A 87 -7.08 2.13 -5.49
CA GLU A 87 -5.64 2.34 -5.37
C GLU A 87 -5.15 2.95 -6.67
N PHE A 88 -4.31 3.98 -6.62
CA PHE A 88 -3.82 4.63 -7.82
C PHE A 88 -2.30 4.74 -7.82
N ASN A 89 -1.70 4.67 -9.00
CA ASN A 89 -0.30 4.93 -9.26
C ASN A 89 0.69 4.25 -8.28
N SER A 90 0.36 3.05 -7.80
CA SER A 90 1.23 2.25 -6.94
C SER A 90 2.66 2.13 -7.48
N ARG A 91 2.79 1.97 -8.81
CA ARG A 91 4.09 1.97 -9.51
C ARG A 91 4.81 3.31 -9.49
N ALA A 92 4.10 4.41 -9.65
CA ALA A 92 4.71 5.75 -9.64
C ALA A 92 5.17 6.13 -8.23
N THR A 93 4.35 5.80 -7.22
CA THR A 93 4.68 5.97 -5.79
C THR A 93 5.93 5.16 -5.43
N ALA A 94 5.96 3.88 -5.79
CA ALA A 94 7.14 3.04 -5.60
C ALA A 94 8.38 3.63 -6.29
N ALA A 95 8.24 4.01 -7.56
CA ALA A 95 9.34 4.55 -8.36
C ALA A 95 9.93 5.85 -7.77
N ILE A 96 9.09 6.83 -7.36
CA ILE A 96 9.60 8.10 -6.84
C ILE A 96 10.33 7.93 -5.50
N ILE A 97 9.86 6.99 -4.66
CA ILE A 97 10.50 6.65 -3.38
C ILE A 97 11.82 5.92 -3.63
N ASN A 98 11.83 4.93 -4.52
CA ASN A 98 13.00 4.11 -4.82
C ASN A 98 14.10 4.92 -5.53
N ASP A 99 13.72 5.86 -6.40
CA ASP A 99 14.65 6.81 -7.04
C ASP A 99 15.13 7.92 -6.11
N ARG A 100 14.66 7.95 -4.85
CA ARG A 100 15.02 8.97 -3.84
C ARG A 100 14.76 10.41 -4.30
N ASN A 101 13.75 10.63 -5.15
CA ASN A 101 13.59 11.90 -5.87
C ASN A 101 12.80 12.95 -5.07
N VAL A 102 13.42 13.46 -4.00
CA VAL A 102 12.88 14.51 -3.12
C VAL A 102 12.47 15.78 -3.90
N PRO A 103 13.25 16.27 -4.89
CA PRO A 103 12.84 17.42 -5.68
C PRO A 103 11.53 17.19 -6.43
N ALA A 104 11.36 16.06 -7.13
CA ALA A 104 10.14 15.75 -7.86
C ALA A 104 8.93 15.67 -6.91
N PHE A 105 9.07 15.06 -5.74
CA PHE A 105 8.01 15.03 -4.74
C PHE A 105 7.67 16.43 -4.20
N GLY A 106 8.70 17.26 -3.97
CA GLY A 106 8.54 18.65 -3.57
C GLY A 106 7.71 19.48 -4.56
N HIS A 107 7.81 19.17 -5.86
CA HIS A 107 6.97 19.78 -6.90
C HIS A 107 5.53 19.28 -6.87
N ILE A 108 5.29 17.99 -6.65
CA ILE A 108 3.94 17.43 -6.47
C ILE A 108 3.23 18.17 -5.31
N LEU A 109 3.92 18.32 -4.17
CA LEU A 109 3.39 18.98 -2.99
C LEU A 109 3.14 20.48 -3.19
N SER A 110 3.77 21.14 -4.18
CA SER A 110 3.63 22.59 -4.37
C SER A 110 2.19 23.04 -4.62
N SER A 111 1.34 22.14 -5.10
CA SER A 111 -0.09 22.36 -5.35
C SER A 111 -0.98 22.20 -4.10
N LEU A 112 -0.43 21.74 -2.98
CA LEU A 112 -1.15 21.53 -1.71
C LEU A 112 -1.06 22.75 -0.80
N GLU A 113 -1.93 22.80 0.21
CA GLU A 113 -1.85 23.83 1.26
C GLU A 113 -0.55 23.71 2.08
N LYS A 114 0.00 24.86 2.50
CA LYS A 114 1.26 24.94 3.25
C LYS A 114 1.34 23.98 4.47
N PRO A 115 0.27 23.77 5.27
CA PRO A 115 0.32 22.82 6.39
C PRO A 115 0.60 21.38 5.93
N LEU A 116 -0.07 20.91 4.87
CA LEU A 116 0.17 19.59 4.30
C LEU A 116 1.58 19.49 3.71
N GLN A 117 2.05 20.53 3.02
CA GLN A 117 3.42 20.53 2.50
C GLN A 117 4.46 20.36 3.61
N LYS A 118 4.35 21.14 4.70
CA LYS A 118 5.26 21.08 5.85
C LYS A 118 5.25 19.70 6.52
N LYS A 119 4.09 19.04 6.55
CA LYS A 119 3.92 17.70 7.12
C LYS A 119 4.49 16.60 6.24
N LEU A 120 4.26 16.68 4.92
CA LEU A 120 4.56 15.58 3.99
C LEU A 120 6.01 15.59 3.49
N ARG A 121 6.65 16.76 3.39
CA ARG A 121 8.07 16.88 3.01
C ARG A 121 9.00 16.02 3.89
N PRO A 122 9.01 16.16 5.23
CA PRO A 122 9.90 15.38 6.08
C PRO A 122 9.54 13.88 6.09
N ARG A 123 8.27 13.52 5.93
CA ARG A 123 7.86 12.11 5.78
C ARG A 123 8.44 11.48 4.52
N PHE A 124 8.38 12.16 3.39
CA PHE A 124 8.96 11.65 2.15
C PHE A 124 10.48 11.54 2.23
N ALA A 125 11.16 12.56 2.77
CA ALA A 125 12.60 12.50 3.02
C ALA A 125 12.97 11.29 3.89
N TYR A 126 12.20 11.04 4.96
CA TYR A 126 12.38 9.85 5.81
C TYR A 126 12.27 8.54 5.03
N LEU A 127 11.29 8.40 4.13
CA LEU A 127 11.18 7.22 3.27
C LEU A 127 12.42 7.05 2.38
N CYS A 128 12.92 8.15 1.82
CA CYS A 128 14.12 8.14 0.97
C CYS A 128 15.39 7.77 1.76
N GLU A 129 15.50 8.19 3.01
CA GLU A 129 16.70 7.97 3.82
C GLU A 129 16.72 6.59 4.49
N HIS A 130 15.57 6.12 4.96
CA HIS A 130 15.51 4.97 5.87
C HIS A 130 14.85 3.73 5.30
N ILE A 131 14.01 3.83 4.27
CA ILE A 131 13.31 2.66 3.73
C ILE A 131 14.08 2.14 2.53
N ARG A 132 14.45 0.85 2.53
CA ARG A 132 15.25 0.24 1.45
C ARG A 132 14.51 0.29 0.12
N GLU A 133 13.22 -0.08 0.12
CA GLU A 133 12.43 -0.20 -1.09
C GLU A 133 10.94 -0.05 -0.79
N CYS A 134 10.23 0.62 -1.68
CA CYS A 134 8.79 0.61 -1.78
C CYS A 134 8.36 -0.36 -2.91
N VAL A 135 7.55 -1.35 -2.56
CA VAL A 135 7.04 -2.38 -3.47
C VAL A 135 5.67 -1.95 -4.00
N PRO A 136 5.48 -1.83 -5.33
CA PRO A 136 4.20 -1.42 -5.88
C PRO A 136 3.15 -2.52 -5.72
N LEU A 137 1.95 -2.15 -5.29
CA LEU A 137 0.80 -3.04 -5.37
C LEU A 137 0.49 -3.35 -6.85
N VAL A 138 0.52 -4.63 -7.20
CA VAL A 138 0.18 -5.13 -8.54
C VAL A 138 -1.12 -5.95 -8.48
N PRO A 139 -1.85 -6.11 -9.60
CA PRO A 139 -3.16 -6.77 -9.60
C PRO A 139 -3.14 -8.17 -8.97
N GLN A 140 -2.10 -8.96 -9.26
CA GLN A 140 -1.95 -10.32 -8.72
C GLN A 140 -1.82 -10.33 -7.19
N THR A 141 -1.08 -9.37 -6.64
CA THR A 141 -0.95 -9.20 -5.17
C THR A 141 -2.26 -8.72 -4.56
N ALA A 142 -2.98 -7.84 -5.25
CA ALA A 142 -4.27 -7.38 -4.76
C ALA A 142 -5.35 -8.47 -4.78
N GLU A 143 -5.29 -9.42 -5.72
CA GLU A 143 -6.17 -10.60 -5.73
C GLU A 143 -5.98 -11.43 -4.44
N ILE A 144 -4.73 -11.65 -4.03
CA ILE A 144 -4.41 -12.27 -2.74
C ILE A 144 -4.99 -11.43 -1.58
N GLY A 145 -4.82 -10.10 -1.62
CA GLY A 145 -5.34 -9.19 -0.60
C GLY A 145 -6.86 -9.22 -0.46
N ILE A 146 -7.60 -9.31 -1.57
CA ILE A 146 -9.06 -9.42 -1.53
C ILE A 146 -9.49 -10.77 -0.96
N GLN A 147 -8.82 -11.87 -1.33
CA GLN A 147 -9.12 -13.17 -0.74
C GLN A 147 -8.90 -13.17 0.77
N LEU A 148 -7.77 -12.61 1.23
CA LEU A 148 -7.50 -12.45 2.66
C LEU A 148 -8.56 -11.59 3.35
N LEU A 149 -8.97 -10.47 2.74
CA LEU A 149 -10.02 -9.62 3.28
C LEU A 149 -11.34 -10.39 3.41
N TRP A 150 -11.70 -11.17 2.40
CA TRP A 150 -12.93 -11.98 2.43
C TRP A 150 -12.95 -12.91 3.64
N ASP A 151 -11.86 -13.64 3.86
CA ASP A 151 -11.72 -14.57 4.97
C ASP A 151 -11.68 -13.84 6.33
N PHE A 152 -11.09 -12.63 6.36
CA PHE A 152 -11.02 -11.78 7.53
C PHE A 152 -12.42 -11.30 7.97
N VAL A 153 -13.24 -10.83 7.04
CA VAL A 153 -14.57 -10.27 7.36
C VAL A 153 -15.61 -11.32 7.76
N GLN A 154 -15.37 -12.61 7.47
CA GLN A 154 -16.24 -13.69 7.96
C GLN A 154 -16.24 -13.78 9.49
N HIS A 155 -15.17 -13.33 10.14
CA HIS A 155 -14.95 -13.48 11.57
C HIS A 155 -14.78 -12.14 12.31
N ASN A 156 -14.69 -11.02 11.57
CA ASN A 156 -14.40 -9.69 12.13
C ASN A 156 -15.31 -8.62 11.54
N ASN A 157 -15.84 -7.73 12.37
CA ASN A 157 -16.62 -6.58 11.90
C ASN A 157 -15.69 -5.41 11.53
N VAL A 158 -15.64 -5.10 10.23
CA VAL A 158 -14.74 -4.07 9.68
C VAL A 158 -15.46 -2.78 9.27
N LYS A 159 -16.78 -2.65 9.47
CA LYS A 159 -17.58 -1.55 8.89
C LYS A 159 -17.05 -0.15 9.23
N ALA A 160 -16.62 0.07 10.47
CA ALA A 160 -16.12 1.37 10.91
C ALA A 160 -14.73 1.72 10.33
N ASN A 161 -13.92 0.72 9.97
CA ASN A 161 -12.52 0.88 9.59
C ASN A 161 -12.21 0.16 8.26
N PHE A 162 -13.17 0.09 7.36
CA PHE A 162 -13.10 -0.79 6.18
C PHE A 162 -11.87 -0.54 5.30
N ARG A 163 -11.52 0.74 5.05
CA ARG A 163 -10.30 1.09 4.30
C ARG A 163 -9.03 0.60 5.02
N ASN A 164 -8.94 0.77 6.34
CA ASN A 164 -7.78 0.31 7.09
C ASN A 164 -7.64 -1.21 6.96
N SER A 165 -8.73 -1.96 7.16
CA SER A 165 -8.71 -3.41 6.97
C SER A 165 -8.32 -3.81 5.54
N VAL A 166 -8.79 -3.10 4.51
CA VAL A 166 -8.33 -3.33 3.13
C VAL A 166 -6.83 -3.06 3.01
N ASN A 167 -6.35 -1.94 3.55
CA ASN A 167 -4.93 -1.57 3.48
C ASN A 167 -4.05 -2.61 4.18
N ASP A 168 -4.44 -3.07 5.37
CA ASP A 168 -3.77 -4.13 6.14
C ASP A 168 -3.67 -5.41 5.31
N MET A 169 -4.76 -5.82 4.66
CA MET A 169 -4.78 -7.00 3.79
C MET A 169 -3.91 -6.85 2.55
N MET A 170 -3.83 -5.64 1.97
CA MET A 170 -2.95 -5.37 0.83
C MET A 170 -1.48 -5.35 1.22
N ILE A 171 -1.14 -4.82 2.40
CA ILE A 171 0.21 -4.88 2.97
C ILE A 171 0.61 -6.34 3.25
N LEU A 172 -0.27 -7.10 3.90
CA LEU A 172 -0.09 -8.52 4.18
C LEU A 172 0.11 -9.33 2.89
N ALA A 173 -0.75 -9.10 1.89
CA ALA A 173 -0.63 -9.76 0.60
C ALA A 173 0.69 -9.43 -0.11
N THR A 174 1.20 -8.20 0.04
CA THR A 174 2.50 -7.79 -0.51
C THR A 174 3.64 -8.56 0.15
N ALA A 175 3.61 -8.71 1.48
CA ALA A 175 4.59 -9.51 2.22
C ALA A 175 4.55 -11.00 1.80
N ILE A 176 3.35 -11.59 1.72
CA ILE A 176 3.14 -12.97 1.28
C ILE A 176 3.63 -13.18 -0.15
N SER A 177 3.29 -12.27 -1.07
CA SER A 177 3.71 -12.35 -2.48
C SER A 177 5.23 -12.27 -2.65
N GLY A 178 5.88 -11.48 -1.78
CA GLY A 178 7.33 -11.35 -1.76
C GLY A 178 8.06 -12.48 -1.02
N GLY A 179 7.34 -13.34 -0.30
CA GLY A 179 7.94 -14.35 0.58
C GLY A 179 8.75 -13.73 1.74
N GLU A 180 8.34 -12.56 2.22
CA GLU A 180 9.09 -11.80 3.22
C GLU A 180 8.32 -11.65 4.52
N ASN A 181 9.04 -11.69 5.64
CA ASN A 181 8.42 -11.50 6.96
C ASN A 181 7.75 -10.12 7.07
N LEU A 182 6.57 -10.07 7.68
CA LEU A 182 5.87 -8.83 8.03
C LEU A 182 6.09 -8.50 9.50
N LEU A 183 6.53 -7.29 9.80
CA LEU A 183 6.57 -6.75 11.15
C LEU A 183 5.35 -5.85 11.39
N THR A 184 4.62 -6.11 12.48
CA THR A 184 3.40 -5.39 12.87
C THR A 184 3.30 -5.27 14.40
N ASP A 185 2.54 -4.29 14.90
CA ASP A 185 2.09 -4.20 16.31
C ASP A 185 0.60 -4.60 16.42
N ASP A 186 -0.04 -4.99 15.32
CA ASP A 186 -1.43 -5.43 15.30
C ASP A 186 -1.52 -6.93 15.58
N SER A 187 -1.84 -7.25 16.85
CA SER A 187 -2.03 -8.64 17.27
C SER A 187 -3.18 -9.36 16.57
N LEU A 188 -4.22 -8.65 16.11
CA LEU A 188 -5.34 -9.24 15.37
C LEU A 188 -4.88 -9.62 13.95
N LEU A 189 -4.17 -8.72 13.26
CA LEU A 189 -3.58 -8.99 11.96
C LEU A 189 -2.59 -10.17 12.03
N ALA A 190 -1.73 -10.19 13.04
CA ALA A 190 -0.74 -11.26 13.23
C ALA A 190 -1.40 -12.63 13.45
N ARG A 191 -2.39 -12.71 14.36
CA ARG A 191 -3.14 -13.96 14.60
C ARG A 191 -3.86 -14.45 13.35
N PHE A 192 -4.50 -13.53 12.62
CA PHE A 192 -5.18 -13.85 11.37
C PHE A 192 -4.21 -14.41 10.32
N ALA A 193 -3.09 -13.73 10.08
CA ALA A 193 -2.10 -14.15 9.11
C ALA A 193 -1.49 -15.53 9.44
N ALA A 194 -1.19 -15.78 10.72
CA ALA A 194 -0.70 -17.08 11.18
C ALA A 194 -1.72 -18.19 10.93
N ALA A 195 -3.00 -17.94 11.20
CA ALA A 195 -4.07 -18.91 10.95
C ALA A 195 -4.24 -19.22 9.46
N GLN A 196 -4.19 -18.21 8.60
CA GLN A 196 -4.41 -18.37 7.15
C GLN A 196 -3.22 -18.98 6.41
N GLN A 197 -1.98 -18.65 6.82
CA GLN A 197 -0.78 -19.06 6.09
C GLN A 197 0.03 -20.14 6.82
N HIS A 198 -0.40 -20.58 8.00
CA HIS A 198 0.41 -21.40 8.92
C HIS A 198 1.80 -20.80 9.17
N ALA A 199 1.85 -19.46 9.20
CA ALA A 199 3.07 -18.68 9.37
C ALA A 199 3.46 -18.63 10.85
N PRO A 200 4.71 -18.98 11.21
CA PRO A 200 5.21 -18.78 12.57
C PRO A 200 5.14 -17.32 13.00
N LEU A 201 4.79 -17.10 14.27
CA LEU A 201 4.85 -15.79 14.91
C LEU A 201 6.06 -15.73 15.82
N ARG A 202 6.78 -14.61 15.79
CA ARG A 202 7.88 -14.33 16.70
C ARG A 202 7.72 -12.94 17.30
N GLU A 203 7.61 -12.86 18.62
CA GLU A 203 7.71 -11.59 19.33
C GLU A 203 9.15 -11.06 19.23
N VAL A 204 9.27 -9.78 18.88
CA VAL A 204 10.56 -9.10 18.66
C VAL A 204 10.85 -8.01 19.70
N GLY A 205 10.01 -7.93 20.74
CA GLY A 205 10.09 -6.93 21.83
C GLY A 205 9.10 -5.78 21.63
N ASP A 206 8.76 -5.09 22.72
CA ASP A 206 7.90 -3.89 22.73
C ASP A 206 6.52 -4.04 22.04
N GLY A 207 5.91 -5.23 22.14
CA GLY A 207 4.62 -5.53 21.49
C GLY A 207 4.73 -5.88 20.00
N LEU A 208 5.91 -5.74 19.41
CA LEU A 208 6.14 -6.01 18.00
C LEU A 208 6.11 -7.52 17.70
N ILE A 209 5.40 -7.88 16.64
CA ILE A 209 5.23 -9.25 16.17
C ILE A 209 5.77 -9.36 14.74
N ALA A 210 6.71 -10.28 14.53
CA ALA A 210 7.15 -10.69 13.21
C ALA A 210 6.37 -11.94 12.76
N ILE A 211 5.79 -11.87 11.58
CA ILE A 211 5.08 -12.97 10.92
C ILE A 211 6.00 -13.52 9.84
N ASP A 212 6.35 -14.80 9.94
CA ASP A 212 7.33 -15.44 9.06
C ASP A 212 6.66 -16.08 7.84
N PHE A 213 6.90 -15.49 6.67
CA PHE A 213 6.43 -16.00 5.37
C PHE A 213 7.57 -16.62 4.55
N GLU A 214 8.78 -16.71 5.11
CA GLU A 214 9.94 -17.27 4.45
C GLU A 214 9.75 -18.79 4.32
N ARG A 215 9.21 -19.20 3.16
CA ARG A 215 8.96 -20.62 2.89
C ARG A 215 10.30 -21.33 2.65
N LYS A 216 10.62 -22.33 3.48
CA LYS A 216 11.55 -23.40 3.09
C LYS A 216 11.02 -24.02 1.79
N GLU A 217 11.87 -24.13 0.77
CA GLU A 217 11.53 -24.72 -0.54
C GLU A 217 10.79 -26.06 -0.34
N GLY A 218 9.52 -26.16 -0.77
CA GLY A 218 8.79 -27.43 -0.67
C GLY A 218 7.27 -27.38 -0.84
N VAL A 219 6.60 -26.26 -0.52
CA VAL A 219 5.12 -26.19 -0.62
C VAL A 219 4.68 -24.95 -1.41
N ARG A 220 4.81 -25.03 -2.73
CA ARG A 220 3.98 -24.20 -3.62
C ARG A 220 2.60 -24.86 -3.72
N LYS A 221 1.72 -24.63 -2.74
CA LYS A 221 0.29 -24.76 -3.01
C LYS A 221 -0.04 -23.71 -4.06
N ARG A 222 -0.30 -24.16 -5.29
CA ARG A 222 -0.95 -23.33 -6.32
C ARG A 222 -2.25 -22.83 -5.70
N LEU A 223 -2.35 -21.53 -5.44
CA LEU A 223 -3.65 -20.87 -5.42
C LEU A 223 -4.28 -21.20 -6.78
N SER A 224 -5.50 -21.75 -6.78
CA SER A 224 -6.16 -22.16 -8.00
C SER A 224 -6.24 -20.98 -8.95
N SER A 225 -5.56 -21.12 -10.08
CA SER A 225 -5.64 -20.20 -11.20
C SER A 225 -7.01 -20.36 -11.87
N GLU A 226 -8.05 -19.75 -11.31
CA GLU A 226 -9.23 -19.40 -12.09
C GLU A 226 -9.08 -17.96 -12.58
N SER A 227 -8.60 -17.88 -13.81
CA SER A 227 -8.34 -16.66 -14.58
C SER A 227 -9.63 -16.02 -15.08
N LYS A 228 -10.52 -15.64 -14.15
CA LYS A 228 -11.68 -14.78 -14.42
C LYS A 228 -12.00 -13.95 -13.18
N GLY A 229 -11.21 -12.91 -12.86
CA GLY A 229 -11.55 -11.67 -12.09
C GLY A 229 -12.56 -11.65 -10.93
N TYR A 230 -13.02 -12.79 -10.44
CA TYR A 230 -14.10 -13.00 -9.49
C TYR A 230 -13.52 -13.87 -8.39
N ILE A 231 -13.34 -13.28 -7.22
CA ILE A 231 -12.75 -13.96 -6.05
C ILE A 231 -13.88 -14.56 -5.21
N ASN A 232 -15.03 -13.87 -5.16
CA ASN A 232 -16.32 -14.36 -4.67
C ASN A 232 -17.44 -13.69 -5.48
N ARG A 233 -18.67 -14.22 -5.46
CA ARG A 233 -19.83 -13.72 -6.24
C ARG A 233 -20.17 -12.26 -5.86
N GLY A 234 -19.41 -11.29 -6.38
CA GLY A 234 -19.58 -9.86 -6.14
C GLY A 234 -18.26 -9.08 -6.05
N TRP A 235 -17.20 -9.67 -5.49
CA TRP A 235 -15.93 -8.97 -5.26
C TRP A 235 -14.98 -9.14 -6.45
N ARG A 236 -14.45 -8.03 -6.96
CA ARG A 236 -13.64 -8.00 -8.19
C ARG A 236 -12.55 -6.95 -8.16
N ILE A 237 -11.53 -7.20 -8.97
CA ILE A 237 -10.45 -6.26 -9.25
C ILE A 237 -10.54 -5.85 -10.72
N ALA A 238 -10.52 -4.55 -10.97
CA ALA A 238 -10.36 -4.02 -12.31
C ALA A 238 -9.12 -3.13 -12.38
N VAL A 239 -8.30 -3.37 -13.40
CA VAL A 239 -7.20 -2.47 -13.74
C VAL A 239 -7.72 -1.48 -14.76
N ASP A 240 -7.78 -0.21 -14.37
CA ASP A 240 -8.15 0.87 -15.26
C ASP A 240 -6.92 1.71 -15.58
N THR A 241 -6.43 1.56 -16.81
CA THR A 241 -5.37 2.38 -17.38
C THR A 241 -6.01 3.43 -18.29
N GLN A 242 -6.68 4.43 -17.71
CA GLN A 242 -7.24 5.51 -18.51
C GLN A 242 -6.11 6.28 -19.22
N ARG A 243 -6.08 6.20 -20.54
CA ARG A 243 -5.37 7.15 -21.43
C ARG A 243 -6.20 8.38 -21.77
N ARG A 244 -7.45 8.49 -21.30
CA ARG A 244 -8.35 9.59 -21.64
C ARG A 244 -8.29 10.70 -20.59
N ALA A 245 -8.23 11.94 -21.07
CA ALA A 245 -8.55 13.11 -20.27
C ALA A 245 -9.94 12.92 -19.69
N LEU A 246 -10.02 12.79 -18.37
CA LEU A 246 -11.29 12.89 -17.65
C LEU A 246 -11.81 14.32 -17.82
N PRO A 247 -13.13 14.51 -17.99
CA PRO A 247 -13.74 15.83 -18.06
C PRO A 247 -13.48 16.66 -16.79
#